data_AF-A0A351MRW4-F1
#
_entry.id   AF-A0A351MRW4-F1
#
_cell.length_a   1.000
_cell.length_b   1.000
_cell.length_c   1.000
_cell.angle_alpha   90.00
_cell.angle_beta   90.00
_cell.angle_gamma   90.00
#
_symmetry.space_group_name_H-M   'P 1'
#
loop_
_entity.id
_entity.type
_entity.pdbx_description
1 polymer ?
#
loop_
_entity_poly.entity_id
_entity_poly.type
_entity_poly.pdbx_seq_one_letter_code
_entity_poly.pdbx_strand_id
1 'polypeptide(L)'
;SWVFQRFFESTPGAPPQEIRLVNVGSPKGSSLPVVVIPRLPDVGADHTLSKELIVQSNGAVYRMTWPAAYFQKLRVDSSARDIAQDLIQQLPQGRVHLVGEGMGGVVALEVASVHPERVASLSFVSSPGAQEYTVLGNAVANKFVYFFHHAAFVLVDNLTPHFGLANRLRMNRAYSSVLFDTDLTQSSEKLAKWAGPSLLIHGADDWVTPADAARYSAKLMPQAELEIMNGGRTFSDEIEKQAVAKILKFHSKVESNQAVLRPPSSSIVGSYPELVNSGGARYWILLLVIIVCTFVAEDPTCLACGLLVSQGVIDFTSAALACTAGIFIGDMVLYALGRTLGRDALHYAPLKWIVKEHQIDQMAGWFSSPRGMLVIVSSRFIPASRVPTFITAGLLRLSLPRLGALLFTAALVWTPVLMWLGYTFGPPFMEQFPHYKKYAAWIIIGSLAGIWFLTHWVLPALTWRGRRELVMKFRRLTRPTLWSNAFLYLPIRLGILLTSVRLWSLTAFASANPGFGRMGGFIGDEKSALLEHFESDPRTCPT
;
A
#
# COMPACT_ATOMS: atom_id res chain seq x y z
N SER A 1 -26.66 -20.88 14.80
CA SER A 1 -25.44 -20.67 15.60
C SER A 1 -24.35 -21.70 15.32
N TRP A 2 -24.68 -22.95 14.92
CA TRP A 2 -23.70 -24.02 14.68
C TRP A 2 -22.68 -23.76 13.54
N VAL A 3 -23.06 -23.03 12.48
CA VAL A 3 -22.17 -22.66 11.35
C VAL A 3 -21.20 -21.52 11.71
N PHE A 4 -21.59 -20.63 12.63
CA PHE A 4 -20.74 -19.51 13.09
C PHE A 4 -19.66 -19.96 14.09
N GLN A 5 -19.93 -21.02 14.85
CA GLN A 5 -19.01 -21.52 15.88
C GLN A 5 -17.80 -22.25 15.25
N ARG A 6 -18.01 -22.97 14.14
CA ARG A 6 -16.94 -23.60 13.35
C ARG A 6 -16.08 -22.63 12.54
N PHE A 7 -16.51 -21.38 12.37
CA PHE A 7 -15.77 -20.32 11.67
C PHE A 7 -14.63 -19.74 12.53
N PHE A 8 -14.73 -19.89 13.86
CA PHE A 8 -13.74 -19.41 14.84
C PHE A 8 -12.97 -20.53 15.54
N GLU A 9 -13.35 -21.79 15.34
CA GLU A 9 -12.53 -22.93 15.75
C GLU A 9 -11.34 -23.05 14.78
N SER A 10 -10.24 -22.43 15.21
CA SER A 10 -8.88 -22.71 14.73
C SER A 10 -8.74 -24.19 14.39
N THR A 11 -8.23 -24.50 13.19
CA THR A 11 -7.65 -25.82 12.96
C THR A 11 -6.60 -26.03 14.06
N PRO A 12 -6.79 -26.96 15.01
CA PRO A 12 -5.81 -27.18 16.05
C PRO A 12 -4.60 -27.84 15.38
N GLY A 13 -3.50 -27.11 15.21
CA GLY A 13 -2.22 -27.72 14.85
C GLY A 13 -1.32 -27.02 13.83
N ALA A 14 -1.71 -25.90 13.22
CA ALA A 14 -0.76 -25.13 12.40
C ALA A 14 -0.18 -23.97 13.24
N PRO A 15 1.06 -24.07 13.75
CA PRO A 15 1.66 -22.98 14.52
C PRO A 15 1.83 -21.74 13.63
N PRO A 16 1.77 -20.53 14.21
CA PRO A 16 2.23 -19.33 13.52
C PRO A 16 3.66 -19.57 13.05
N GLN A 17 3.93 -19.46 11.75
CA GLN A 17 5.29 -19.59 11.25
C GLN A 17 6.00 -18.26 11.43
N GLU A 18 6.52 -18.05 12.64
CA GLU A 18 7.65 -17.15 12.88
C GLU A 18 8.81 -17.51 11.94
N ILE A 19 9.75 -16.58 11.74
CA ILE A 19 10.99 -16.87 11.03
C ILE A 19 11.65 -18.07 11.72
N ARG A 20 11.99 -19.11 10.95
CA ARG A 20 12.69 -20.28 11.48
C ARG A 20 14.00 -20.49 10.75
N LEU A 21 15.06 -20.66 11.52
CA LEU A 21 16.33 -21.13 11.01
C LEU A 21 16.39 -22.65 11.16
N VAL A 22 16.35 -23.37 10.03
CA VAL A 22 16.34 -24.83 10.01
C VAL A 22 17.73 -25.33 9.61
N ASN A 23 18.30 -26.24 10.40
CA ASN A 23 19.49 -26.98 9.96
C ASN A 23 19.08 -27.97 8.86
N VAL A 24 19.62 -27.78 7.66
CA VAL A 24 19.30 -28.55 6.46
C VAL A 24 20.48 -29.38 5.96
N GLY A 25 21.67 -29.21 6.55
CA GLY A 25 22.87 -29.95 6.19
C GLY A 25 23.81 -30.12 7.38
N SER A 26 24.12 -31.37 7.72
CA SER A 26 25.08 -31.70 8.77
C SER A 26 26.50 -31.30 8.38
N PRO A 27 27.34 -30.86 9.33
CA PRO A 27 28.73 -30.55 9.07
C PRO A 27 29.48 -31.81 8.63
N LYS A 28 30.25 -31.70 7.54
CA LYS A 28 31.16 -32.75 7.04
C LYS A 28 32.61 -32.50 7.47
N GLY A 29 32.90 -31.35 8.07
CA GLY A 29 34.22 -30.95 8.56
C GLY A 29 34.15 -29.82 9.59
N SER A 30 35.30 -29.18 9.84
CA SER A 30 35.46 -28.10 10.84
C SER A 30 35.15 -26.68 10.31
N SER A 31 34.59 -26.57 9.11
CA SER A 31 34.25 -25.29 8.50
C SER A 31 33.11 -24.58 9.25
N LEU A 32 33.11 -23.25 9.21
CA LEU A 32 32.12 -22.44 9.88
C LEU A 32 30.72 -22.71 9.29
N PRO A 33 29.65 -22.55 10.10
CA PRO A 33 28.29 -22.71 9.62
C PRO A 33 27.96 -21.71 8.51
N VAL A 34 27.24 -22.17 7.49
CA VAL A 34 26.72 -21.34 6.40
C VAL A 34 25.22 -21.12 6.62
N VAL A 35 24.80 -19.87 6.70
CA VAL A 35 23.40 -19.48 6.89
C VAL A 35 22.90 -18.85 5.61
N VAL A 36 21.94 -19.52 4.97
CA VAL A 36 21.31 -19.09 3.72
C VAL A 36 20.00 -18.37 4.03
N ILE A 37 19.93 -17.11 3.60
CA ILE A 37 18.74 -16.27 3.67
C ILE A 37 18.16 -16.19 2.25
N PRO A 38 17.09 -16.93 1.95
CA PRO A 38 16.59 -17.08 0.58
C PRO A 38 15.95 -15.78 0.08
N ARG A 39 15.80 -15.65 -1.24
CA ARG A 39 15.05 -14.54 -1.83
C ARG A 39 13.55 -14.62 -1.54
N LEU A 40 12.87 -13.48 -1.62
CA LEU A 40 11.41 -13.43 -1.73
C LEU A 40 10.99 -13.65 -3.20
N PRO A 41 9.92 -14.44 -3.47
CA PRO A 41 8.96 -15.06 -2.55
C PRO A 41 9.28 -16.51 -2.14
N ASP A 42 10.53 -16.98 -2.24
CA ASP A 42 10.86 -18.39 -2.03
C ASP A 42 10.82 -18.76 -0.54
N VAL A 43 9.82 -19.55 -0.15
CA VAL A 43 9.51 -19.90 1.25
C VAL A 43 10.48 -20.93 1.87
N GLY A 44 11.67 -21.10 1.30
CA GLY A 44 12.77 -21.90 1.84
C GLY A 44 12.85 -23.33 1.28
N ALA A 45 11.77 -24.13 1.27
CA ALA A 45 11.86 -25.57 0.96
C ALA A 45 12.43 -25.89 -0.43
N ASP A 46 12.04 -25.11 -1.45
CA ASP A 46 12.44 -25.29 -2.85
C ASP A 46 13.57 -24.37 -3.31
N HIS A 47 14.27 -23.73 -2.37
CA HIS A 47 15.34 -22.80 -2.70
C HIS A 47 16.57 -23.53 -3.26
N THR A 48 16.78 -23.41 -4.57
CA THR A 48 17.79 -24.13 -5.36
C THR A 48 19.21 -23.89 -4.83
N LEU A 49 19.55 -22.66 -4.47
CA LEU A 49 20.89 -22.30 -4.00
C LEU A 49 21.21 -22.95 -2.66
N SER A 50 20.19 -23.13 -1.81
CA SER A 50 20.34 -23.88 -0.56
C SER A 50 20.52 -25.38 -0.81
N LYS A 51 19.83 -25.96 -1.80
CA LYS A 51 19.96 -27.38 -2.17
C LYS A 51 21.39 -27.69 -2.62
N GLU A 52 21.96 -26.83 -3.46
CA GLU A 52 23.31 -27.03 -3.97
C GLU A 52 24.39 -26.77 -2.89
N LEU A 53 24.19 -25.79 -2.00
CA LEU A 53 25.07 -25.58 -0.84
C LEU A 53 25.07 -26.78 0.13
N ILE A 54 23.94 -27.44 0.36
CA ILE A 54 23.85 -28.65 1.20
C ILE A 54 24.73 -29.77 0.61
N VAL A 55 24.74 -29.89 -0.72
CA VAL A 55 25.52 -30.94 -1.41
C VAL A 55 27.02 -30.65 -1.30
N GLN A 56 27.44 -29.42 -1.59
CA GLN A 56 28.86 -29.07 -1.77
C GLN A 56 29.57 -28.54 -0.50
N SER A 57 28.84 -28.03 0.50
CA SER A 57 29.45 -27.45 1.71
C SER A 57 30.05 -28.50 2.64
N ASN A 58 31.21 -28.15 3.23
CA ASN A 58 31.83 -28.91 4.32
C ASN A 58 31.32 -28.48 5.70
N GLY A 59 30.84 -27.24 5.85
CA GLY A 59 30.25 -26.71 7.08
C GLY A 59 28.76 -27.03 7.19
N ALA A 60 28.20 -26.92 8.40
CA ALA A 60 26.77 -27.07 8.63
C ALA A 60 25.98 -26.00 7.84
N VAL A 61 24.90 -26.38 7.17
CA VAL A 61 24.09 -25.46 6.37
C VAL A 61 22.75 -25.22 7.06
N TYR A 62 22.49 -23.96 7.38
CA TYR A 62 21.26 -23.49 7.97
C TYR A 62 20.49 -22.66 6.95
N ARG A 63 19.18 -22.81 6.90
CA ARG A 63 18.30 -22.09 5.96
C ARG A 63 17.20 -21.36 6.71
N MET A 64 17.05 -20.07 6.46
CA MET A 64 15.93 -19.28 6.96
C MET A 64 14.67 -19.57 6.15
N THR A 65 13.53 -19.73 6.81
CA THR A 65 12.21 -19.72 6.17
C THR A 65 11.50 -18.40 6.44
N TRP A 66 10.99 -17.75 5.39
CA TRP A 66 10.18 -16.54 5.52
C TRP A 66 8.89 -16.81 6.30
N PRO A 67 8.35 -15.82 7.03
CA PRO A 67 7.11 -15.99 7.76
C PRO A 67 5.96 -16.26 6.78
N ALA A 68 5.23 -17.35 7.00
CA ALA A 68 3.97 -17.58 6.31
C ALA A 68 2.90 -16.72 7.01
N ALA A 69 2.31 -15.75 6.30
CA ALA A 69 1.21 -14.95 6.84
C ALA A 69 0.06 -15.87 7.26
N TYR A 70 -0.01 -16.19 8.55
CA TYR A 70 -1.18 -16.79 9.17
C TYR A 70 -1.56 -15.95 10.38
N PHE A 71 -2.56 -15.08 10.18
CA PHE A 71 -3.62 -14.71 11.12
C PHE A 71 -3.29 -14.62 12.62
N GLN A 72 -2.10 -14.21 13.05
CA GLN A 72 -1.85 -13.95 14.46
C GLN A 72 -1.07 -12.66 14.70
N LYS A 73 -1.78 -11.77 15.44
CA LYS A 73 -1.33 -10.59 16.17
C LYS A 73 -0.48 -9.61 15.37
N LEU A 74 -1.08 -8.46 15.02
CA LEU A 74 -0.62 -7.10 15.36
C LEU A 74 0.91 -6.81 15.46
N ARG A 75 1.79 -7.57 14.80
CA ARG A 75 3.17 -7.14 14.53
C ARG A 75 3.05 -6.26 13.30
N VAL A 76 3.08 -4.95 13.58
CA VAL A 76 2.91 -3.87 12.60
C VAL A 76 4.09 -3.80 11.63
N ASP A 77 5.22 -4.44 11.96
CA ASP A 77 6.47 -4.30 11.21
C ASP A 77 7.01 -5.67 10.77
N SER A 78 7.07 -5.91 9.45
CA SER A 78 7.70 -7.08 8.81
C SER A 78 9.01 -6.69 8.12
N SER A 79 9.70 -5.66 8.60
CA SER A 79 10.84 -5.10 7.89
C SER A 79 12.04 -6.05 7.92
N ALA A 80 12.96 -5.93 6.95
CA ALA A 80 14.21 -6.72 6.95
C ALA A 80 15.00 -6.58 8.26
N ARG A 81 14.87 -5.44 8.95
CA ARG A 81 15.50 -5.19 10.26
C ARG A 81 14.89 -6.02 11.37
N ASP A 82 13.57 -6.11 11.44
CA ASP A 82 12.86 -6.93 12.44
C ASP A 82 13.17 -8.41 12.20
N ILE A 83 13.20 -8.81 10.93
CA ILE A 83 13.57 -10.17 10.52
C ILE A 83 15.00 -10.51 10.92
N ALA A 84 15.94 -9.57 10.76
CA ALA A 84 17.32 -9.73 11.20
C ALA A 84 17.45 -9.87 12.73
N GLN A 85 16.63 -9.13 13.51
CA GLN A 85 16.60 -9.21 14.97
C GLN A 85 16.05 -10.55 15.49
N ASP A 86 15.10 -11.15 14.78
CA ASP A 86 14.61 -12.48 15.10
C ASP A 86 15.62 -13.56 14.65
N LEU A 87 16.27 -13.37 13.49
CA LEU A 87 17.25 -14.30 12.94
C LEU A 87 18.51 -14.42 13.81
N ILE A 88 19.04 -13.30 14.34
CA ILE A 88 20.27 -13.32 15.16
C ILE A 88 20.13 -14.22 16.40
N GLN A 89 18.93 -14.29 16.99
CA GLN A 89 18.64 -15.09 18.18
C GLN A 89 18.68 -16.59 17.88
N GLN A 90 18.47 -16.98 16.62
CA GLN A 90 18.47 -18.37 16.17
C GLN A 90 19.80 -18.81 15.54
N LEU A 91 20.74 -17.87 15.32
CA LEU A 91 22.03 -18.20 14.70
C LEU A 91 22.84 -19.19 15.56
N PRO A 92 23.54 -20.15 14.92
CA PRO A 92 24.48 -21.04 15.59
C PRO A 92 25.53 -20.29 16.43
N GLN A 93 26.02 -20.92 17.49
CA GLN A 93 27.09 -20.34 18.31
C GLN A 93 28.34 -20.04 17.48
N GLY A 94 29.01 -18.92 17.78
CA GLY A 94 30.21 -18.47 17.07
C GLY A 94 29.91 -17.60 15.84
N ARG A 95 30.90 -17.50 14.95
CA ARG A 95 30.80 -16.76 13.67
C ARG A 95 30.20 -17.65 12.58
N VAL A 96 29.42 -17.05 11.69
CA VAL A 96 28.79 -17.76 10.56
C VAL A 96 29.04 -17.04 9.24
N HIS A 97 29.04 -17.78 8.13
CA HIS A 97 28.98 -17.22 6.79
C HIS A 97 27.52 -16.90 6.45
N LEU A 98 27.21 -15.64 6.12
CA LEU A 98 25.86 -15.27 5.69
C LEU A 98 25.81 -15.20 4.16
N VAL A 99 24.88 -15.95 3.58
CA VAL A 99 24.59 -15.93 2.13
C VAL A 99 23.17 -15.43 1.95
N GLY A 100 23.00 -14.23 1.41
CA GLY A 100 21.69 -13.61 1.22
C GLY A 100 21.36 -13.43 -0.26
N GLU A 101 20.24 -14.02 -0.71
CA GLU A 101 19.74 -13.85 -2.07
C GLU A 101 18.61 -12.81 -2.12
N GLY A 102 18.65 -11.87 -3.06
CA GLY A 102 17.62 -10.83 -3.19
C GLY A 102 17.43 -10.05 -1.88
N MET A 103 16.20 -10.04 -1.37
CA MET A 103 15.87 -9.43 -0.06
C MET A 103 16.55 -10.11 1.12
N GLY A 104 16.95 -11.38 0.99
CA GLY A 104 17.77 -12.05 1.99
C GLY A 104 19.14 -11.41 2.18
N GLY A 105 19.69 -10.78 1.13
CA GLY A 105 20.92 -9.97 1.24
C GLY A 105 20.72 -8.70 2.06
N VAL A 106 19.53 -8.09 2.00
CA VAL A 106 19.19 -6.94 2.85
C VAL A 106 19.13 -7.39 4.31
N VAL A 107 18.47 -8.52 4.60
CA VAL A 107 18.42 -9.09 5.96
C VAL A 107 19.83 -9.45 6.45
N ALA A 108 20.68 -10.04 5.60
CA ALA A 108 22.08 -10.35 5.95
C ALA A 108 22.88 -9.08 6.31
N LEU A 109 22.68 -8.00 5.56
CA LEU A 109 23.30 -6.71 5.82
C LEU A 109 22.82 -6.10 7.15
N GLU A 110 21.52 -6.20 7.46
CA GLU A 110 20.97 -5.77 8.75
C GLU A 110 21.62 -6.54 9.90
N VAL A 111 21.72 -7.88 9.80
CA VAL A 111 22.39 -8.73 10.80
C VAL A 111 23.84 -8.28 11.00
N ALA A 112 24.59 -8.11 9.92
CA ALA A 112 25.99 -7.69 9.97
C ALA A 112 26.21 -6.26 10.48
N SER A 113 25.23 -5.37 10.27
CA SER A 113 25.31 -3.98 10.75
C SER A 113 25.12 -3.87 12.26
N VAL A 114 24.35 -4.77 12.86
CA VAL A 114 24.07 -4.78 14.31
C VAL A 114 25.04 -5.69 15.06
N HIS A 115 25.39 -6.84 14.49
CA HIS A 115 26.23 -7.87 15.11
C HIS A 115 27.40 -8.31 14.20
N PRO A 116 28.32 -7.40 13.84
CA PRO A 116 29.43 -7.73 12.95
C PRO A 116 30.33 -8.85 13.52
N GLU A 117 30.44 -8.96 14.84
CA GLU A 117 31.20 -9.99 15.55
C GLU A 117 30.69 -11.41 15.31
N ARG A 118 29.43 -11.57 14.91
CA ARG A 118 28.80 -12.87 14.62
C ARG A 118 28.94 -13.29 13.15
N VAL A 119 29.45 -12.41 12.29
CA VAL A 119 29.47 -12.64 10.83
C VAL A 119 30.91 -12.83 10.35
N ALA A 120 31.21 -14.00 9.79
CA ALA A 120 32.51 -14.34 9.21
C ALA A 120 32.72 -13.66 7.85
N SER A 121 31.72 -13.75 6.98
CA SER A 121 31.69 -13.09 5.67
C SER A 121 30.25 -12.85 5.22
N LEU A 122 30.09 -11.92 4.27
CA LEU A 122 28.84 -11.62 3.60
C LEU A 122 28.90 -12.00 2.12
N SER A 123 27.97 -12.83 1.65
CA SER A 123 27.81 -13.16 0.24
C SER A 123 26.43 -12.69 -0.22
N PHE A 124 26.40 -11.75 -1.16
CA PHE A 124 25.17 -11.24 -1.77
C PHE A 124 24.95 -11.90 -3.12
N VAL A 125 23.76 -12.43 -3.35
CA VAL A 125 23.37 -13.02 -4.63
C VAL A 125 22.14 -12.29 -5.17
N SER A 126 22.26 -11.64 -6.33
CA SER A 126 21.16 -10.87 -6.95
C SER A 126 20.45 -9.91 -5.98
N SER A 127 21.22 -9.31 -5.05
CA SER A 127 20.69 -8.49 -3.96
C SER A 127 20.58 -7.03 -4.37
N PRO A 128 19.51 -6.30 -3.97
CA PRO A 128 19.32 -4.89 -4.32
C PRO A 128 20.42 -3.96 -3.81
N GLY A 129 21.20 -4.35 -2.80
CA GLY A 129 22.29 -3.51 -2.27
C GLY A 129 21.77 -2.14 -1.84
N ALA A 130 22.26 -1.09 -2.49
CA ALA A 130 21.85 0.29 -2.24
C ALA A 130 20.54 0.67 -2.99
N GLN A 131 19.78 1.60 -2.42
CA GLN A 131 18.42 1.92 -2.87
C GLN A 131 18.34 2.58 -4.25
N GLU A 132 19.40 3.26 -4.67
CA GLU A 132 19.51 4.06 -5.90
C GLU A 132 19.29 3.23 -7.17
N TYR A 133 19.41 1.91 -7.07
CA TYR A 133 19.23 0.97 -8.18
C TYR A 133 18.00 0.07 -8.05
N THR A 134 17.13 0.37 -7.08
CA THR A 134 15.89 -0.38 -6.85
C THR A 134 14.72 0.29 -7.55
N VAL A 135 13.93 -0.44 -8.35
CA VAL A 135 12.72 0.01 -9.09
C VAL A 135 12.79 1.45 -9.67
N LEU A 136 12.55 2.49 -8.86
CA LEU A 136 12.56 3.91 -9.24
C LEU A 136 13.78 4.70 -8.75
N GLY A 137 14.77 4.05 -8.14
CA GLY A 137 16.01 4.67 -7.66
C GLY A 137 15.85 5.70 -6.53
N ASN A 138 14.63 5.90 -6.03
CA ASN A 138 14.32 6.83 -4.96
C ASN A 138 13.46 6.17 -3.89
N ALA A 139 13.79 6.45 -2.63
CA ALA A 139 13.18 5.78 -1.50
C ALA A 139 11.67 5.94 -1.41
N VAL A 140 11.21 7.17 -1.62
CA VAL A 140 9.81 7.49 -1.40
C VAL A 140 8.98 7.15 -2.63
N ALA A 141 9.54 7.35 -3.82
CA ALA A 141 8.98 6.83 -5.07
C ALA A 141 8.74 5.30 -4.96
N ASN A 142 9.74 4.56 -4.51
CA ASN A 142 9.62 3.12 -4.27
C ASN A 142 8.58 2.81 -3.21
N LYS A 143 8.51 3.59 -2.12
CA LYS A 143 7.47 3.42 -1.09
C LYS A 143 6.07 3.58 -1.65
N PHE A 144 5.83 4.49 -2.60
CA PHE A 144 4.54 4.61 -3.29
C PHE A 144 4.21 3.37 -4.14
N VAL A 145 5.18 2.87 -4.92
CA VAL A 145 4.98 1.63 -5.70
C VAL A 145 4.67 0.45 -4.78
N TYR A 146 5.46 0.29 -3.71
CA TYR A 146 5.25 -0.78 -2.74
C TYR A 146 3.95 -0.58 -1.95
N PHE A 147 3.49 0.65 -1.73
CA PHE A 147 2.18 0.92 -1.12
C PHE A 147 1.05 0.37 -1.97
N PHE A 148 0.99 0.71 -3.26
CA PHE A 148 -0.08 0.23 -4.14
C PHE A 148 0.01 -1.28 -4.34
N HIS A 149 1.23 -1.82 -4.48
CA HIS A 149 1.46 -3.26 -4.51
C HIS A 149 0.92 -3.93 -3.25
N HIS A 150 1.29 -3.45 -2.06
CA HIS A 150 0.83 -4.01 -0.79
C HIS A 150 -0.69 -3.86 -0.60
N ALA A 151 -1.26 -2.70 -0.95
CA ALA A 151 -2.68 -2.43 -0.86
C ALA A 151 -3.49 -3.45 -1.68
N ALA A 152 -3.03 -3.84 -2.87
CA ALA A 152 -3.70 -4.87 -3.67
C ALA A 152 -3.76 -6.22 -2.92
N PHE A 153 -2.67 -6.67 -2.30
CA PHE A 153 -2.66 -7.89 -1.49
C PHE A 153 -3.56 -7.77 -0.26
N VAL A 154 -3.55 -6.62 0.42
CA VAL A 154 -4.42 -6.36 1.58
C VAL A 154 -5.90 -6.36 1.18
N LEU A 155 -6.26 -5.77 0.04
CA LEU A 155 -7.63 -5.76 -0.45
C LEU A 155 -8.10 -7.16 -0.82
N VAL A 156 -7.29 -7.94 -1.54
CA VAL A 156 -7.64 -9.33 -1.86
C VAL A 156 -7.80 -10.16 -0.58
N ASP A 157 -6.86 -10.06 0.35
CA ASP A 157 -6.85 -10.79 1.62
C ASP A 157 -8.08 -10.46 2.50
N ASN A 158 -8.48 -9.18 2.59
CA ASN A 158 -9.59 -8.76 3.48
C ASN A 158 -10.97 -8.73 2.82
N LEU A 159 -11.06 -8.50 1.50
CA LEU A 159 -12.36 -8.31 0.82
C LEU A 159 -12.83 -9.55 0.07
N THR A 160 -11.96 -10.55 -0.15
CA THR A 160 -12.37 -11.79 -0.82
C THR A 160 -12.45 -12.95 0.19
N PRO A 161 -13.53 -13.74 0.19
CA PRO A 161 -13.58 -14.97 0.98
C PRO A 161 -12.70 -16.03 0.31
N HIS A 162 -11.37 -15.94 0.50
CA HIS A 162 -10.40 -16.83 -0.13
C HIS A 162 -10.14 -18.11 0.68
N PHE A 163 -10.75 -18.28 1.86
CA PHE A 163 -10.65 -19.49 2.70
C PHE A 163 -9.20 -19.95 2.97
N GLY A 164 -8.27 -19.01 3.09
CA GLY A 164 -6.84 -19.30 3.28
C GLY A 164 -6.05 -19.66 2.01
N LEU A 165 -6.69 -19.73 0.83
CA LEU A 165 -6.01 -19.98 -0.45
C LEU A 165 -4.97 -18.89 -0.77
N ALA A 166 -5.32 -17.61 -0.60
CA ALA A 166 -4.41 -16.49 -0.81
C ALA A 166 -3.14 -16.58 0.06
N ASN A 167 -3.23 -17.17 1.26
CA ASN A 167 -2.11 -17.35 2.16
C ASN A 167 -1.14 -18.45 1.71
N ARG A 168 -1.63 -19.43 0.92
CA ARG A 168 -0.81 -20.51 0.35
C ARG A 168 -0.05 -20.10 -0.91
N LEU A 169 -0.39 -18.95 -1.49
CA LEU A 169 0.34 -18.42 -2.64
C LEU A 169 1.74 -17.96 -2.20
N ARG A 170 2.74 -18.16 -3.07
CA ARG A 170 4.10 -17.65 -2.84
C ARG A 170 4.11 -16.13 -2.69
N MET A 171 3.37 -15.45 -3.58
CA MET A 171 3.11 -14.02 -3.49
C MET A 171 1.82 -13.83 -2.69
N ASN A 172 1.96 -13.54 -1.40
CA ASN A 172 0.86 -13.30 -0.48
C ASN A 172 1.06 -11.97 0.26
N ARG A 173 0.19 -11.69 1.23
CA ARG A 173 0.28 -10.47 2.03
C ARG A 173 1.63 -10.32 2.76
N ALA A 174 2.19 -11.38 3.33
CA ALA A 174 3.50 -11.35 4.00
C ALA A 174 4.63 -10.98 3.01
N TYR A 175 4.62 -11.56 1.81
CA TYR A 175 5.57 -11.18 0.76
C TYR A 175 5.52 -9.67 0.50
N SER A 176 4.32 -9.13 0.33
CA SER A 176 4.15 -7.70 0.03
C SER A 176 4.45 -6.79 1.22
N SER A 177 4.23 -7.23 2.47
CA SER A 177 4.53 -6.44 3.67
C SER A 177 6.03 -6.29 3.88
N VAL A 178 6.84 -7.34 3.66
CA VAL A 178 8.30 -7.23 3.76
C VAL A 178 8.84 -6.19 2.78
N LEU A 179 8.38 -6.20 1.52
CA LEU A 179 8.78 -5.20 0.53
C LEU A 179 8.30 -3.79 0.90
N PHE A 180 7.09 -3.67 1.43
CA PHE A 180 6.53 -2.39 1.84
C PHE A 180 7.24 -1.82 3.07
N ASP A 181 7.45 -2.60 4.12
CA ASP A 181 7.98 -2.15 5.42
C ASP A 181 9.48 -1.93 5.40
N THR A 182 10.23 -2.66 4.55
CA THR A 182 11.68 -2.54 4.48
C THR A 182 12.12 -1.18 3.93
N ASP A 183 12.95 -0.49 4.70
CA ASP A 183 13.58 0.76 4.32
C ASP A 183 15.04 0.52 3.90
N LEU A 184 15.37 0.90 2.66
CA LEU A 184 16.70 0.72 2.08
C LEU A 184 17.54 2.01 2.10
N THR A 185 17.03 3.11 2.66
CA THR A 185 17.71 4.43 2.67
C THR A 185 19.09 4.39 3.31
N GLN A 186 19.27 3.52 4.32
CA GLN A 186 20.53 3.36 5.04
C GLN A 186 21.42 2.23 4.49
N SER A 187 21.00 1.53 3.44
CA SER A 187 21.76 0.38 2.91
C SER A 187 23.14 0.80 2.40
N SER A 188 23.26 1.94 1.72
CA SER A 188 24.54 2.43 1.22
C SER A 188 25.54 2.72 2.36
N GLU A 189 25.07 3.36 3.42
CA GLU A 189 25.86 3.62 4.63
C GLU A 189 26.28 2.31 5.32
N LYS A 190 25.37 1.33 5.43
CA LYS A 190 25.67 0.02 6.05
C LYS A 190 26.70 -0.77 5.24
N LEU A 191 26.55 -0.81 3.90
CA LEU A 191 27.53 -1.43 3.00
C LEU A 191 28.91 -0.77 3.17
N ALA A 192 28.94 0.56 3.27
CA ALA A 192 30.18 1.29 3.45
C ALA A 192 30.80 1.20 4.85
N LYS A 193 30.04 0.81 5.87
CA LYS A 193 30.57 0.56 7.23
C LYS A 193 31.11 -0.85 7.40
N TRP A 194 30.65 -1.82 6.61
CA TRP A 194 31.11 -3.19 6.72
C TRP A 194 32.60 -3.32 6.36
N ALA A 195 33.39 -3.86 7.29
CA ALA A 195 34.85 -4.00 7.16
C ALA A 195 35.30 -5.44 6.82
N GLY A 196 34.44 -6.42 7.03
CA GLY A 196 34.77 -7.83 6.81
C GLY A 196 34.79 -8.24 5.33
N PRO A 197 35.14 -9.50 5.04
CA PRO A 197 35.15 -10.04 3.69
C PRO A 197 33.76 -10.02 3.06
N SER A 198 33.69 -9.73 1.76
CA SER A 198 32.42 -9.77 1.02
C SER A 198 32.54 -10.30 -0.39
N LEU A 199 31.49 -10.97 -0.84
CA LEU A 199 31.34 -11.49 -2.20
C LEU A 199 30.01 -10.99 -2.77
N LEU A 200 30.04 -10.49 -4.00
CA LEU A 200 28.89 -10.00 -4.74
C LEU A 200 28.74 -10.84 -6.01
N ILE A 201 27.70 -11.66 -6.08
CA ILE A 201 27.35 -12.44 -7.28
C ILE A 201 26.08 -11.85 -7.88
N HIS A 202 26.10 -11.54 -9.18
CA HIS A 202 24.94 -10.93 -9.83
C HIS A 202 24.78 -11.38 -11.28
N GLY A 203 23.54 -11.62 -11.71
CA GLY A 203 23.22 -11.91 -13.10
C GLY A 203 23.28 -10.67 -13.99
N ALA A 204 23.96 -10.75 -15.14
CA ALA A 204 24.06 -9.66 -16.10
C ALA A 204 22.69 -9.18 -16.60
N ASP A 205 21.74 -10.10 -16.74
CA ASP A 205 20.40 -9.86 -17.30
C ASP A 205 19.32 -9.78 -16.20
N ASP A 206 19.68 -9.53 -14.93
CA ASP A 206 18.69 -9.37 -13.86
C ASP A 206 17.87 -8.08 -14.07
N TRP A 207 16.65 -8.28 -14.58
CA TRP A 207 15.71 -7.20 -14.88
C TRP A 207 15.03 -6.63 -13.64
N VAL A 208 14.99 -7.36 -12.51
CA VAL A 208 14.37 -6.91 -11.25
C VAL A 208 15.37 -6.08 -10.43
N THR A 209 16.57 -6.62 -10.24
CA THR A 209 17.68 -5.92 -9.60
C THR A 209 18.81 -5.78 -10.62
N PRO A 210 19.05 -4.59 -11.20
CA PRO A 210 20.14 -4.42 -12.16
C PRO A 210 21.51 -4.83 -11.64
N ALA A 211 22.37 -5.35 -12.52
CA ALA A 211 23.78 -5.61 -12.21
C ALA A 211 24.53 -4.36 -11.72
N ASP A 212 24.08 -3.15 -12.10
CA ASP A 212 24.62 -1.89 -11.60
C ASP A 212 24.46 -1.74 -10.08
N ALA A 213 23.44 -2.36 -9.47
CA ALA A 213 23.28 -2.40 -8.02
C ALA A 213 24.47 -3.12 -7.35
N ALA A 214 24.90 -4.24 -7.93
CA ALA A 214 26.08 -4.96 -7.46
C ALA A 214 27.38 -4.21 -7.76
N ARG A 215 27.52 -3.60 -8.95
CA ARG A 215 28.68 -2.76 -9.29
C ARG A 215 28.82 -1.58 -8.33
N TYR A 216 27.71 -0.95 -7.97
CA TYR A 216 27.71 0.15 -7.00
C TYR A 216 27.99 -0.33 -5.58
N SER A 217 27.41 -1.46 -5.17
CA SER A 217 27.74 -2.09 -3.88
C SER A 217 29.23 -2.42 -3.78
N ALA A 218 29.86 -2.87 -4.86
CA ALA A 218 31.31 -3.11 -4.93
C ALA A 218 32.13 -1.81 -4.79
N LYS A 219 31.64 -0.68 -5.30
CA LYS A 219 32.28 0.63 -5.08
C LYS A 219 32.20 1.06 -3.60
N LEU A 220 31.08 0.79 -2.94
CA LEU A 220 30.89 1.07 -1.51
C LEU A 220 31.68 0.12 -0.61
N MET A 221 31.99 -1.08 -1.10
CA MET A 221 32.71 -2.14 -0.40
C MET A 221 34.01 -2.48 -1.16
N PRO A 222 35.08 -1.66 -1.03
CA PRO A 222 36.29 -1.83 -1.82
C PRO A 222 36.99 -3.18 -1.62
N GLN A 223 36.70 -3.89 -0.53
CA GLN A 223 37.19 -5.24 -0.26
C GLN A 223 36.35 -6.36 -0.88
N ALA A 224 35.21 -6.06 -1.50
CA ALA A 224 34.29 -7.06 -2.02
C ALA A 224 34.78 -7.65 -3.36
N GLU A 225 34.75 -8.98 -3.48
CA GLU A 225 34.93 -9.66 -4.77
C GLU A 225 33.62 -9.56 -5.57
N LEU A 226 33.64 -9.00 -6.79
CA LEU A 226 32.46 -8.86 -7.66
C LEU A 226 32.53 -9.86 -8.82
N GLU A 227 31.47 -10.64 -8.96
CA GLU A 227 31.30 -11.70 -9.96
C GLU A 227 30.00 -11.48 -10.73
N ILE A 228 30.11 -10.95 -11.95
CA ILE A 228 28.97 -10.82 -12.87
C ILE A 228 28.87 -12.08 -13.71
N MET A 229 27.75 -12.79 -13.58
CA MET A 229 27.49 -14.05 -14.26
C MET A 229 26.52 -13.85 -15.42
N ASN A 230 26.63 -14.69 -16.45
CA ASN A 230 25.62 -14.72 -17.51
C ASN A 230 24.28 -15.20 -16.95
N GLY A 231 23.17 -14.62 -17.40
CA GLY A 231 21.82 -14.97 -16.92
C GLY A 231 21.15 -13.89 -16.08
N GLY A 232 19.88 -14.14 -15.73
CA GLY A 232 19.02 -13.20 -15.01
C GLY A 232 19.04 -13.39 -13.50
N ARG A 233 17.96 -12.94 -12.85
CA ARG A 233 17.77 -13.05 -11.39
C ARG A 233 17.81 -14.49 -10.88
N THR A 234 17.18 -15.39 -11.62
CA THR A 234 17.18 -16.83 -11.38
C THR A 234 18.18 -17.44 -12.33
N PHE A 235 19.26 -17.95 -11.77
CA PHE A 235 20.27 -18.68 -12.53
C PHE A 235 19.66 -20.00 -13.05
N SER A 236 20.16 -20.46 -14.20
CA SER A 236 19.95 -21.86 -14.59
C SER A 236 20.71 -22.76 -13.62
N ASP A 237 20.31 -24.03 -13.51
CA ASP A 237 20.96 -25.01 -12.63
C ASP A 237 22.49 -25.05 -12.81
N GLU A 238 22.99 -24.84 -14.03
CA GLU A 238 24.42 -24.80 -14.33
C GLU A 238 25.11 -23.55 -13.78
N ILE A 239 24.52 -22.36 -14.00
CA ILE A 239 25.05 -21.09 -13.50
C ILE A 239 24.97 -21.07 -11.97
N GLU A 240 23.94 -21.67 -11.39
CA GLU A 240 23.78 -21.75 -9.94
C GLU A 240 24.86 -22.63 -9.28
N LYS A 241 25.19 -23.77 -9.88
CA LYS A 241 26.34 -24.60 -9.44
C LYS A 241 27.65 -23.82 -9.48
N GLN A 242 27.85 -23.01 -10.51
CA GLN A 242 29.02 -22.15 -10.61
C GLN A 242 29.02 -21.05 -9.53
N ALA A 243 27.86 -20.46 -9.24
CA ALA A 243 27.71 -19.48 -8.18
C ALA A 243 28.04 -20.08 -6.81
N VAL A 244 27.52 -21.27 -6.50
CA VAL A 244 27.81 -22.00 -5.26
C VAL A 244 29.28 -22.37 -5.14
N ALA A 245 29.91 -22.84 -6.22
CA ALA A 245 31.34 -23.13 -6.23
C ALA A 245 32.19 -21.88 -5.92
N LYS A 246 31.80 -20.71 -6.46
CA LYS A 246 32.44 -19.42 -6.15
C LYS A 246 32.23 -19.02 -4.68
N ILE A 247 31.02 -19.18 -4.15
CA ILE A 247 30.72 -18.91 -2.73
C ILE A 247 31.59 -19.78 -1.81
N LEU A 248 31.68 -21.08 -2.06
CA LEU A 248 32.46 -21.99 -1.23
C LEU A 248 33.96 -21.74 -1.35
N LYS A 249 34.46 -21.41 -2.55
CA LYS A 249 35.85 -20.97 -2.74
C LYS A 249 36.15 -19.67 -1.98
N PHE A 250 35.20 -18.76 -1.91
CA PHE A 250 35.34 -17.55 -1.11
C PHE A 250 35.31 -17.85 0.39
N HIS A 251 34.43 -18.73 0.87
CA HIS A 251 34.41 -19.15 2.27
C HIS A 251 35.75 -19.79 2.69
N SER A 252 36.35 -20.64 1.85
CA SER A 252 37.66 -21.23 2.16
C SER A 252 38.79 -20.20 2.22
N LYS A 253 38.77 -19.15 1.38
CA LYS A 253 39.68 -17.99 1.52
C LYS A 253 39.48 -17.26 2.85
N VAL A 254 38.24 -17.10 3.29
CA VAL A 254 37.93 -16.42 4.57
C VAL A 254 38.43 -17.26 5.74
N GLU A 255 38.15 -18.56 5.76
CA GLU A 255 38.60 -19.49 6.81
C GLU A 255 40.13 -19.62 6.86
N SER A 256 40.82 -19.47 5.72
CA SER A 256 42.29 -19.46 5.63
C SER A 256 42.93 -18.08 5.84
N ASN A 257 42.15 -17.06 6.22
CA ASN A 257 42.59 -15.66 6.40
C ASN A 257 43.25 -15.04 5.14
N GLN A 258 42.89 -15.52 3.95
CA GLN A 258 43.36 -14.99 2.67
C GLN A 258 42.38 -13.96 2.05
N ALA A 259 41.18 -13.81 2.63
CA ALA A 259 40.19 -12.88 2.11
C ALA A 259 40.57 -11.42 2.40
N VAL A 260 40.27 -10.53 1.44
CA VAL A 260 40.59 -9.11 1.55
C VAL A 260 39.69 -8.45 2.59
N LEU A 261 40.31 -7.71 3.51
CA LEU A 261 39.62 -6.85 4.48
C LEU A 261 39.63 -5.41 4.02
N ARG A 262 38.71 -4.61 4.57
CA ARG A 262 38.63 -3.19 4.23
C ARG A 262 39.89 -2.42 4.68
N PRO A 263 40.50 -1.59 3.80
CA PRO A 263 41.58 -0.70 4.19
C PRO A 263 41.07 0.40 5.16
N PRO A 264 41.81 0.74 6.23
CA PRO A 264 41.36 1.72 7.24
C PRO A 264 41.21 3.16 6.72
N SER A 265 41.79 3.50 5.56
CA SER A 265 41.75 4.84 4.95
C SER A 265 40.83 4.97 3.75
N SER A 266 39.96 3.98 3.47
CA SER A 266 39.04 4.07 2.33
C SER A 266 37.89 5.03 2.65
N SER A 267 38.05 6.33 2.40
CA SER A 267 36.90 7.22 2.24
C SER A 267 36.12 6.80 0.99
N ILE A 268 34.79 6.82 1.06
CA ILE A 268 33.93 6.58 -0.10
C ILE A 268 34.09 7.79 -1.05
N VAL A 269 35.12 7.77 -1.89
CA VAL A 269 35.35 8.82 -2.88
C VAL A 269 34.66 8.40 -4.17
N GLY A 270 33.36 8.62 -4.23
CA GLY A 270 32.61 8.43 -5.45
C GLY A 270 31.34 9.26 -5.42
N SER A 271 31.21 10.17 -6.37
CA SER A 271 29.92 10.76 -6.72
C SER A 271 28.95 9.66 -7.10
N TYR A 272 27.70 9.80 -6.65
CA TYR A 272 26.60 8.91 -7.03
C TYR A 272 26.61 8.73 -8.55
N PRO A 273 26.62 7.49 -9.06
CA PRO A 273 26.42 7.29 -10.49
C PRO A 273 25.07 7.91 -10.89
N GLU A 274 25.03 8.57 -12.05
CA GLU A 274 23.78 9.11 -12.58
C GLU A 274 22.73 7.99 -12.61
N LEU A 275 21.56 8.26 -12.02
CA LEU A 275 20.45 7.31 -12.01
C LEU A 275 20.19 6.89 -13.45
N VAL A 276 20.29 5.57 -13.70
CA VAL A 276 20.08 5.02 -15.03
C VAL A 276 18.65 5.32 -15.42
N ASN A 277 18.48 6.14 -16.46
CA ASN A 277 17.20 6.37 -17.11
C ASN A 277 16.53 5.01 -17.34
N SER A 278 15.27 4.84 -16.94
CA SER A 278 14.60 3.53 -17.00
C SER A 278 14.59 3.04 -18.45
N GLY A 279 15.48 2.11 -18.79
CA GLY A 279 15.62 1.55 -20.13
C GLY A 279 15.01 0.15 -20.26
N GLY A 280 14.68 -0.27 -21.48
CA GLY A 280 14.24 -1.62 -21.78
C GLY A 280 12.89 -2.00 -21.14
N ALA A 281 12.78 -3.20 -20.58
CA ALA A 281 11.53 -3.70 -20.00
C ALA A 281 11.02 -2.89 -18.80
N ARG A 282 11.94 -2.28 -18.02
CA ARG A 282 11.58 -1.49 -16.82
C ARG A 282 10.78 -0.25 -17.17
N TYR A 283 11.14 0.39 -18.28
CA TYR A 283 10.43 1.53 -18.82
C TYR A 283 8.96 1.21 -19.10
N TRP A 284 8.71 0.12 -19.82
CA TRP A 284 7.35 -0.31 -20.18
C TRP A 284 6.53 -0.74 -18.97
N ILE A 285 7.15 -1.42 -18.00
CA ILE A 285 6.50 -1.78 -16.75
C ILE A 285 6.13 -0.51 -15.98
N LEU A 286 7.01 0.49 -15.93
CA LEU A 286 6.73 1.75 -15.27
C LEU A 286 5.53 2.46 -15.91
N LEU A 287 5.48 2.54 -17.25
CA LEU A 287 4.32 3.11 -17.95
C LEU A 287 3.04 2.33 -17.65
N LEU A 288 3.09 1.00 -17.62
CA LEU A 288 1.94 0.15 -17.29
C LEU A 288 1.47 0.39 -15.85
N VAL A 289 2.39 0.46 -14.89
CA VAL A 289 2.09 0.74 -13.48
C VAL A 289 1.45 2.12 -13.34
N ILE A 290 1.99 3.14 -14.02
CA ILE A 290 1.39 4.49 -14.04
C ILE A 290 -0.05 4.43 -14.55
N ILE A 291 -0.28 3.76 -15.69
CA ILE A 291 -1.62 3.57 -16.25
C ILE A 291 -2.54 2.90 -15.23
N VAL A 292 -2.13 1.79 -14.61
CA VAL A 292 -2.93 1.07 -13.62
C VAL A 292 -3.21 1.93 -12.38
N CYS A 293 -2.21 2.66 -11.87
CA CYS A 293 -2.35 3.54 -10.72
C CYS A 293 -3.34 4.68 -10.97
N THR A 294 -3.42 5.21 -12.20
CA THR A 294 -4.39 6.28 -12.52
C THR A 294 -5.85 5.85 -12.38
N PHE A 295 -6.18 4.56 -12.54
CA PHE A 295 -7.55 4.07 -12.30
C PHE A 295 -7.96 4.15 -10.81
N VAL A 296 -6.99 4.01 -9.91
CA VAL A 296 -7.23 4.02 -8.46
C VAL A 296 -7.14 5.45 -7.92
N ALA A 297 -6.12 6.19 -8.33
CA ALA A 297 -5.79 7.49 -7.79
C ALA A 297 -5.15 8.39 -8.87
N GLU A 298 -5.94 8.87 -9.84
CA GLU A 298 -5.49 9.74 -10.93
C GLU A 298 -4.61 10.91 -10.46
N ASP A 299 -5.14 11.83 -9.63
CA ASP A 299 -4.43 13.08 -9.32
C ASP A 299 -3.15 12.84 -8.50
N PRO A 300 -3.18 11.98 -7.45
CA PRO A 300 -1.95 11.60 -6.75
C PRO A 300 -0.93 10.91 -7.66
N THR A 301 -1.37 10.09 -8.61
CA THR A 301 -0.48 9.42 -9.57
C THR A 301 0.19 10.45 -10.48
N CYS A 302 -0.54 11.46 -10.96
CA CYS A 302 0.04 12.52 -11.79
C CYS A 302 1.08 13.35 -11.02
N LEU A 303 0.79 13.72 -9.77
CA LEU A 303 1.74 14.43 -8.90
C LEU A 303 2.99 13.58 -8.63
N ALA A 304 2.80 12.28 -8.35
CA ALA A 304 3.91 11.33 -8.16
C ALA A 304 4.75 11.20 -9.43
N CYS A 305 4.13 11.10 -10.61
CA CYS A 305 4.86 11.06 -11.89
C CYS A 305 5.68 12.32 -12.12
N GLY A 306 5.15 13.50 -11.77
CA GLY A 306 5.91 14.75 -11.79
C GLY A 306 7.19 14.70 -10.94
N LEU A 307 7.07 14.16 -9.72
CA LEU A 307 8.22 13.93 -8.84
C LEU A 307 9.22 12.93 -9.48
N LEU A 308 8.75 11.84 -10.10
CA LEU A 308 9.64 10.89 -10.78
C LEU A 308 10.42 11.52 -11.93
N VAL A 309 9.78 12.42 -12.68
CA VAL A 309 10.43 13.21 -13.73
C VAL A 309 11.51 14.12 -13.13
N SER A 310 11.26 14.75 -11.98
CA SER A 310 12.25 15.61 -11.30
C SER A 310 13.49 14.85 -10.83
N GLN A 311 13.35 13.54 -10.61
CA GLN A 311 14.41 12.63 -10.19
C GLN A 311 15.14 11.98 -11.38
N GLY A 312 14.73 12.27 -12.63
CA GLY A 312 15.34 11.69 -13.83
C GLY A 312 14.98 10.23 -14.09
N VAL A 313 13.93 9.70 -13.44
CA VAL A 313 13.54 8.27 -13.54
C VAL A 313 12.82 7.97 -14.86
N ILE A 314 12.01 8.92 -15.32
CA ILE A 314 11.20 8.86 -16.53
C ILE A 314 11.17 10.24 -17.19
N ASP A 315 11.09 10.29 -18.52
CA ASP A 315 10.95 11.55 -19.24
C ASP A 315 9.53 12.13 -19.07
N PHE A 316 9.44 13.47 -19.11
CA PHE A 316 8.18 14.19 -18.90
C PHE A 316 7.10 13.76 -19.91
N THR A 317 7.48 13.60 -21.18
CA THR A 317 6.56 13.30 -22.26
C THR A 317 5.90 11.94 -22.09
N SER A 318 6.66 10.91 -21.76
CA SER A 318 6.16 9.55 -21.64
C SER A 318 5.35 9.34 -20.38
N ALA A 319 5.76 9.97 -19.27
CA ALA A 319 4.94 10.00 -18.06
C ALA A 319 3.61 10.72 -18.33
N ALA A 320 3.61 11.85 -19.04
CA ALA A 320 2.39 12.59 -19.37
C ALA A 320 1.46 11.79 -20.30
N LEU A 321 2.01 11.09 -21.30
CA LEU A 321 1.24 10.22 -22.19
C LEU A 321 0.67 9.02 -21.45
N ALA A 322 1.44 8.37 -20.57
CA ALA A 322 0.96 7.24 -19.76
C ALA A 322 -0.16 7.65 -18.80
N CYS A 323 0.00 8.77 -18.09
CA CYS A 323 -1.06 9.31 -17.25
C CYS A 323 -2.30 9.67 -18.07
N THR A 324 -2.13 10.38 -19.20
CA THR A 324 -3.26 10.75 -20.07
C THR A 324 -3.99 9.52 -20.60
N ALA A 325 -3.27 8.49 -21.04
CA ALA A 325 -3.83 7.25 -21.54
C ALA A 325 -4.60 6.49 -20.45
N GLY A 326 -4.00 6.31 -19.27
CA GLY A 326 -4.64 5.61 -18.17
C GLY A 326 -5.92 6.29 -17.69
N ILE A 327 -5.91 7.62 -17.61
CA ILE A 327 -7.11 8.36 -17.24
C ILE A 327 -8.18 8.28 -18.32
N PHE A 328 -7.81 8.48 -19.58
CA PHE A 328 -8.78 8.40 -20.66
C PHE A 328 -9.47 7.03 -20.70
N ILE A 329 -8.70 5.94 -20.52
CA ILE A 329 -9.26 4.59 -20.43
C ILE A 329 -10.17 4.47 -19.20
N GLY A 330 -9.77 5.00 -18.04
CA GLY A 330 -10.60 5.02 -16.83
C GLY A 330 -11.94 5.74 -17.01
N ASP A 331 -11.92 6.92 -17.62
CA ASP A 331 -13.11 7.71 -17.91
C ASP A 331 -14.05 6.97 -18.89
N MET A 332 -13.48 6.30 -19.89
CA MET A 332 -14.24 5.48 -20.84
C MET A 332 -14.86 4.24 -20.18
N VAL A 333 -14.17 3.61 -19.22
CA VAL A 333 -14.72 2.49 -18.44
C VAL A 333 -15.91 2.96 -17.60
N LEU A 334 -15.82 4.10 -16.92
CA LEU A 334 -16.93 4.67 -16.14
C LEU A 334 -18.13 5.02 -17.02
N TYR A 335 -17.89 5.62 -18.18
CA TYR A 335 -18.93 5.90 -19.17
C TYR A 335 -19.59 4.61 -19.68
N ALA A 336 -18.79 3.59 -20.03
CA ALA A 336 -19.29 2.31 -20.50
C ALA A 336 -20.14 1.62 -19.44
N LEU A 337 -19.71 1.67 -18.17
CA LEU A 337 -20.44 1.13 -17.03
C LEU A 337 -21.83 1.78 -16.88
N GLY A 338 -21.90 3.12 -16.96
CA GLY A 338 -23.18 3.84 -16.95
C GLY A 338 -24.06 3.51 -18.16
N ARG A 339 -23.46 3.31 -19.34
CA ARG A 339 -24.19 3.01 -20.59
C ARG A 339 -24.78 1.60 -20.59
N THR A 340 -24.07 0.60 -20.03
CA THR A 340 -24.51 -0.80 -20.00
C THR A 340 -25.50 -1.08 -18.88
N LEU A 341 -25.29 -0.52 -17.69
CA LEU A 341 -26.12 -0.80 -16.52
C LEU A 341 -27.51 -0.11 -16.55
N GLY A 342 -27.66 0.98 -17.32
CA GLY A 342 -28.95 1.65 -17.50
C GLY A 342 -29.51 2.30 -16.23
N ARG A 343 -30.71 2.92 -16.32
CA ARG A 343 -31.32 3.65 -15.19
C ARG A 343 -31.63 2.75 -13.99
N ASP A 344 -31.87 1.46 -14.22
CA ASP A 344 -32.18 0.49 -13.16
C ASP A 344 -31.03 0.29 -12.15
N ALA A 345 -29.79 0.61 -12.56
CA ALA A 345 -28.61 0.56 -11.70
C ALA A 345 -28.67 1.50 -10.49
N LEU A 346 -29.49 2.55 -10.55
CA LEU A 346 -29.65 3.55 -9.50
C LEU A 346 -30.38 3.02 -8.26
N HIS A 347 -31.08 1.90 -8.40
CA HIS A 347 -31.78 1.26 -7.29
C HIS A 347 -30.87 0.34 -6.44
N TYR A 348 -29.68 -0.01 -6.95
CA TYR A 348 -28.73 -0.91 -6.30
C TYR A 348 -27.53 -0.15 -5.68
N ALA A 349 -27.02 -0.64 -4.55
CA ALA A 349 -25.80 -0.11 -3.93
C ALA A 349 -24.55 -0.60 -4.70
N PRO A 350 -23.46 0.19 -4.83
CA PRO A 350 -23.23 1.50 -4.20
C PRO A 350 -23.73 2.71 -5.03
N LEU A 351 -24.21 2.52 -6.27
CA LEU A 351 -24.63 3.64 -7.14
C LEU A 351 -25.73 4.50 -6.50
N LYS A 352 -26.69 3.88 -5.81
CA LYS A 352 -27.74 4.58 -5.04
C LYS A 352 -27.20 5.58 -4.00
N TRP A 353 -26.00 5.33 -3.46
CA TRP A 353 -25.38 6.21 -2.47
C TRP A 353 -24.64 7.39 -3.10
N ILE A 354 -24.15 7.20 -4.33
CA ILE A 354 -23.29 8.14 -5.04
C ILE A 354 -24.11 9.08 -5.94
N VAL A 355 -25.16 8.56 -6.58
CA VAL A 355 -25.97 9.30 -7.56
C VAL A 355 -27.44 9.26 -7.16
N LYS A 356 -28.02 10.42 -6.84
CA LYS A 356 -29.46 10.54 -6.52
C LYS A 356 -30.26 10.80 -7.79
N GLU A 357 -31.45 10.21 -7.87
CA GLU A 357 -32.33 10.29 -9.04
C GLU A 357 -32.68 11.73 -9.44
N HIS A 358 -33.00 12.60 -8.47
CA HIS A 358 -33.26 14.02 -8.74
C HIS A 358 -32.06 14.72 -9.41
N GLN A 359 -30.81 14.33 -9.09
CA GLN A 359 -29.62 14.96 -9.66
C GLN A 359 -29.46 14.59 -11.13
N ILE A 360 -29.88 13.38 -11.51
CA ILE A 360 -29.83 12.91 -12.90
C ILE A 360 -30.82 13.68 -13.76
N ASP A 361 -32.04 13.92 -13.28
CA ASP A 361 -33.03 14.70 -14.04
C ASP A 361 -32.59 16.16 -14.22
N GLN A 362 -31.97 16.74 -13.19
CA GLN A 362 -31.36 18.07 -13.30
C GLN A 362 -30.20 18.06 -14.31
N MET A 363 -29.32 17.07 -14.25
CA MET A 363 -28.21 16.96 -15.18
C MET A 363 -28.66 16.67 -16.62
N ALA A 364 -29.71 15.87 -16.82
CA ALA A 364 -30.32 15.60 -18.12
C ALA A 364 -30.79 16.90 -18.80
N GLY A 365 -31.40 17.81 -18.04
CA GLY A 365 -31.76 19.15 -18.54
C GLY A 365 -30.55 20.00 -18.95
N TRP A 366 -29.42 19.86 -18.26
CA TRP A 366 -28.18 20.60 -18.56
C TRP A 366 -27.45 20.03 -19.79
N PHE A 367 -27.48 18.72 -20.00
CA PHE A 367 -26.83 18.04 -21.14
C PHE A 367 -27.50 18.29 -22.49
N SER A 368 -28.74 18.75 -22.51
CA SER A 368 -29.44 19.21 -23.72
C SER A 368 -28.86 20.52 -24.30
N SER A 369 -28.02 21.22 -23.55
CA SER A 369 -27.36 22.46 -23.97
C SER A 369 -25.85 22.24 -24.24
N PRO A 370 -25.21 23.00 -25.16
CA PRO A 370 -23.74 23.00 -25.30
C PRO A 370 -23.00 23.27 -23.98
N ARG A 371 -23.65 23.98 -23.04
CA ARG A 371 -23.15 24.23 -21.68
C ARG A 371 -23.04 22.96 -20.82
N GLY A 372 -23.84 21.94 -21.10
CA GLY A 372 -23.77 20.65 -20.41
C GLY A 372 -22.50 19.87 -20.70
N MET A 373 -21.93 19.99 -21.90
CA MET A 373 -20.62 19.39 -22.22
C MET A 373 -19.47 20.08 -21.47
N LEU A 374 -19.55 21.40 -21.28
CA LEU A 374 -18.60 22.14 -20.45
C LEU A 374 -18.66 21.70 -18.98
N VAL A 375 -19.84 21.30 -18.49
CA VAL A 375 -20.00 20.79 -17.13
C VAL A 375 -19.23 19.48 -16.94
N ILE A 376 -19.24 18.59 -17.94
CA ILE A 376 -18.45 17.34 -17.93
C ILE A 376 -16.95 17.64 -17.90
N VAL A 377 -16.49 18.60 -18.70
CA VAL A 377 -15.07 18.99 -18.67
C VAL A 377 -14.72 19.65 -17.32
N SER A 378 -15.65 20.44 -16.77
CA SER A 378 -15.43 21.14 -15.50
C SER A 378 -15.38 20.20 -14.28
N SER A 379 -16.11 19.08 -14.32
CA SER A 379 -16.09 18.08 -13.25
C SER A 379 -14.71 17.45 -13.07
N ARG A 380 -13.86 17.51 -14.10
CA ARG A 380 -12.46 17.07 -14.02
C ARG A 380 -11.62 17.91 -13.04
N PHE A 381 -11.94 19.18 -12.88
CA PHE A 381 -11.24 20.07 -11.95
C PHE A 381 -11.77 19.99 -10.51
N ILE A 382 -12.88 19.27 -10.29
CA ILE A 382 -13.52 19.16 -8.98
C ILE A 382 -13.38 17.72 -8.46
N PRO A 383 -12.58 17.49 -7.40
CA PRO A 383 -12.43 16.18 -6.79
C PRO A 383 -13.77 15.52 -6.46
N ALA A 384 -13.85 14.20 -6.60
CA ALA A 384 -15.03 13.36 -6.36
C ALA A 384 -16.25 13.56 -7.28
N SER A 385 -16.33 14.63 -8.07
CA SER A 385 -17.48 14.86 -8.98
C SER A 385 -17.43 14.04 -10.28
N ARG A 386 -16.25 13.52 -10.63
CA ARG A 386 -15.95 12.77 -11.86
C ARG A 386 -16.76 11.48 -12.01
N VAL A 387 -16.71 10.62 -11.00
CA VAL A 387 -17.38 9.30 -11.02
C VAL A 387 -18.89 9.44 -11.25
N PRO A 388 -19.64 10.27 -10.50
CA PRO A 388 -21.04 10.55 -10.79
C PRO A 388 -21.25 11.07 -12.23
N THR A 389 -20.44 12.06 -12.65
CA THR A 389 -20.64 12.75 -13.93
C THR A 389 -20.47 11.81 -15.13
N PHE A 390 -19.44 10.96 -15.14
CA PHE A 390 -19.16 10.05 -16.26
C PHE A 390 -20.15 8.89 -16.31
N ILE A 391 -20.55 8.36 -15.15
CA ILE A 391 -21.62 7.36 -15.05
C ILE A 391 -22.95 7.95 -15.56
N THR A 392 -23.32 9.16 -15.12
CA THR A 392 -24.52 9.85 -15.59
C THR A 392 -24.48 10.15 -17.10
N ALA A 393 -23.32 10.55 -17.63
CA ALA A 393 -23.12 10.72 -19.08
C ALA A 393 -23.35 9.41 -19.86
N GLY A 394 -22.92 8.28 -19.28
CA GLY A 394 -23.20 6.93 -19.80
C GLY A 394 -24.69 6.58 -19.76
N LEU A 395 -25.36 6.83 -18.63
CA LEU A 395 -26.80 6.59 -18.44
C LEU A 395 -27.66 7.36 -19.44
N LEU A 396 -27.26 8.59 -19.77
CA LEU A 396 -27.93 9.43 -20.76
C LEU A 396 -27.52 9.13 -22.21
N ARG A 397 -26.67 8.10 -22.41
CA ARG A 397 -26.22 7.60 -23.72
C ARG A 397 -25.65 8.69 -24.63
N LEU A 398 -24.95 9.66 -24.06
CA LEU A 398 -24.30 10.75 -24.82
C LEU A 398 -23.36 10.19 -25.91
N SER A 399 -23.18 10.92 -27.01
CA SER A 399 -22.39 10.45 -28.15
C SER A 399 -20.93 10.21 -27.76
N LEU A 400 -20.48 8.96 -27.86
CA LEU A 400 -19.12 8.51 -27.52
C LEU A 400 -18.00 9.31 -28.21
N PRO A 401 -18.02 9.59 -29.53
CA PRO A 401 -16.89 10.28 -30.17
C PRO A 401 -16.72 11.73 -29.68
N ARG A 402 -17.82 12.46 -29.47
CA ARG A 402 -17.74 13.85 -28.98
C ARG A 402 -17.30 13.90 -27.52
N LEU A 403 -17.86 13.02 -26.69
CA LEU A 403 -17.51 12.92 -25.27
C LEU A 403 -16.05 12.47 -25.10
N GLY A 404 -15.64 11.44 -25.82
CA GLY A 404 -14.27 10.93 -25.81
C GLY A 404 -13.25 11.99 -26.22
N ALA A 405 -13.50 12.74 -27.31
CA ALA A 405 -12.62 13.83 -27.72
C ALA A 405 -12.48 14.93 -26.66
N LEU A 406 -13.60 15.32 -26.02
CA LEU A 406 -13.59 16.32 -24.95
C LEU A 406 -12.82 15.82 -23.72
N LEU A 407 -13.05 14.58 -23.28
CA LEU A 407 -12.38 14.00 -22.12
C LEU A 407 -10.89 13.79 -22.38
N PHE A 408 -10.52 13.33 -23.57
CA PHE A 408 -9.12 13.19 -23.98
C PHE A 408 -8.41 14.55 -23.98
N THR A 409 -9.03 15.58 -24.55
CA THR A 409 -8.45 16.94 -24.57
C THR A 409 -8.31 17.50 -23.16
N ALA A 410 -9.32 17.30 -22.31
CA ALA A 410 -9.27 17.71 -20.90
C ALA A 410 -8.15 16.99 -20.14
N ALA A 411 -7.98 15.67 -20.36
CA ALA A 411 -6.90 14.88 -19.79
C ALA A 411 -5.53 15.37 -20.27
N LEU A 412 -5.39 15.61 -21.56
CA LEU A 412 -4.15 16.06 -22.19
C LEU A 412 -3.70 17.43 -21.67
N VAL A 413 -4.63 18.32 -21.32
CA VAL A 413 -4.32 19.65 -20.77
C VAL A 413 -4.07 19.59 -19.26
N TRP A 414 -4.87 18.83 -18.52
CA TRP A 414 -4.80 18.80 -17.05
C TRP A 414 -3.62 17.98 -16.52
N THR A 415 -3.32 16.85 -17.16
CA THR A 415 -2.28 15.91 -16.71
C THR A 415 -0.89 16.56 -16.63
N PRO A 416 -0.42 17.29 -17.66
CA PRO A 416 0.87 17.98 -17.60
C PRO A 416 0.92 19.07 -16.52
N VAL A 417 -0.21 19.72 -16.21
CA VAL A 417 -0.27 20.74 -15.14
C VAL A 417 -0.05 20.08 -13.78
N LEU A 418 -0.74 18.98 -13.49
CA LEU A 418 -0.51 18.22 -12.25
C LEU A 418 0.91 17.66 -12.17
N MET A 419 1.44 17.13 -13.26
CA MET A 419 2.82 16.66 -13.28
C MET A 419 3.83 17.79 -13.09
N TRP A 420 3.60 18.96 -13.67
CA TRP A 420 4.45 20.13 -13.47
C TRP A 420 4.44 20.60 -12.01
N LEU A 421 3.28 20.56 -11.35
CA LEU A 421 3.18 20.82 -9.91
C LEU A 421 3.98 19.78 -9.11
N GLY A 422 3.86 18.50 -9.44
CA GLY A 422 4.65 17.43 -8.81
C GLY A 422 6.15 17.57 -9.03
N TYR A 423 6.56 17.97 -10.23
CA TYR A 423 7.96 18.22 -10.59
C TYR A 423 8.56 19.38 -9.78
N THR A 424 7.80 20.47 -9.65
CA THR A 424 8.28 21.71 -9.03
C THR A 424 8.21 21.67 -7.50
N PHE A 425 7.07 21.20 -6.95
CA PHE A 425 6.82 21.21 -5.51
C PHE A 425 7.13 19.86 -4.83
N GLY A 426 7.36 18.80 -5.61
CA GLY A 426 7.68 17.47 -5.09
C GLY A 426 8.98 17.44 -4.30
N PRO A 427 10.15 17.74 -4.88
CA PRO A 427 11.42 17.69 -4.17
C PRO A 427 11.44 18.44 -2.81
N PRO A 428 11.02 19.72 -2.73
CA PRO A 428 11.03 20.43 -1.44
C PRO A 428 10.01 19.86 -0.44
N PHE A 429 8.88 19.34 -0.90
CA PHE A 429 7.92 18.65 -0.03
C PHE A 429 8.53 17.39 0.60
N MET A 430 9.35 16.67 -0.17
CA MET A 430 9.91 15.37 0.20
C MET A 430 11.08 15.51 1.16
N GLU A 431 11.87 16.57 1.02
CA GLU A 431 12.93 16.92 1.98
C GLU A 431 12.36 17.22 3.38
N GLN A 432 11.19 17.87 3.45
CA GLN A 432 10.53 18.20 4.71
C GLN A 432 9.62 17.07 5.24
N PHE A 433 9.33 16.05 4.44
CA PHE A 433 8.42 14.95 4.78
C PHE A 433 8.74 14.23 6.11
N PRO A 434 10.02 13.97 6.48
CA PRO A 434 10.35 13.34 7.76
C PRO A 434 9.90 14.17 8.97
N HIS A 435 9.96 15.50 8.88
CA HIS A 435 9.46 16.42 9.91
C HIS A 435 7.93 16.40 9.99
N TYR A 436 7.25 16.34 8.84
CA TYR A 436 5.79 16.29 8.78
C TYR A 436 5.21 14.93 9.16
N LYS A 437 5.95 13.81 9.07
CA LYS A 437 5.45 12.47 9.43
C LYS A 437 4.90 12.42 10.86
N LYS A 438 5.51 13.16 11.80
CA LYS A 438 5.05 13.29 13.19
C LYS A 438 3.73 14.07 13.32
N TYR A 439 3.48 15.01 12.41
CA TYR A 439 2.31 15.88 12.41
C TYR A 439 1.28 15.52 11.33
N ALA A 440 1.53 14.50 10.50
CA ALA A 440 0.73 14.16 9.34
C ALA A 440 -0.73 13.88 9.73
N ALA A 441 -0.96 13.17 10.83
CA ALA A 441 -2.29 12.94 11.37
C ALA A 441 -2.99 14.26 11.74
N TRP A 442 -2.29 15.19 12.40
CA TRP A 442 -2.82 16.50 12.77
C TRP A 442 -3.08 17.40 11.56
N ILE A 443 -2.24 17.32 10.52
CA ILE A 443 -2.42 18.04 9.26
C ILE A 443 -3.63 17.49 8.51
N ILE A 444 -3.83 16.17 8.47
CA ILE A 444 -5.01 15.56 7.84
C ILE A 444 -6.28 15.97 8.61
N ILE A 445 -6.28 15.85 9.94
CA ILE A 445 -7.41 16.24 10.78
C ILE A 445 -7.69 17.75 10.61
N GLY A 446 -6.66 18.59 10.62
CA GLY A 446 -6.77 20.03 10.41
C GLY A 446 -7.30 20.38 9.02
N SER A 447 -6.82 19.71 7.98
CA SER A 447 -7.31 19.85 6.59
C SER A 447 -8.78 19.48 6.48
N LEU A 448 -9.18 18.34 7.04
CA LEU A 448 -10.57 17.87 7.02
C LEU A 448 -11.48 18.81 7.81
N ALA A 449 -11.05 19.26 9.00
CA ALA A 449 -11.77 20.24 9.80
C ALA A 449 -11.87 21.59 9.07
N GLY A 450 -10.81 22.01 8.38
CA GLY A 450 -10.78 23.23 7.57
C GLY A 450 -11.71 23.15 6.36
N ILE A 451 -11.71 22.05 5.62
CA ILE A 451 -12.64 21.79 4.51
C ILE A 451 -14.08 21.74 5.03
N TRP A 452 -14.33 21.07 6.16
CA TRP A 452 -15.64 21.04 6.78
C TRP A 452 -16.10 22.44 7.19
N PHE A 453 -15.23 23.23 7.81
CA PHE A 453 -15.52 24.61 8.20
C PHE A 453 -15.80 25.48 6.97
N LEU A 454 -14.95 25.40 5.95
CA LEU A 454 -15.11 26.13 4.70
C LEU A 454 -16.45 25.80 4.04
N THR A 455 -16.80 24.52 3.93
CA THR A 455 -18.02 24.06 3.24
C THR A 455 -19.29 24.30 4.04
N HIS A 456 -19.27 24.21 5.36
CA HIS A 456 -20.47 24.30 6.20
C HIS A 456 -20.73 25.69 6.78
N TRP A 457 -19.69 26.54 6.83
CA TRP A 457 -19.76 27.89 7.40
C TRP A 457 -19.38 28.97 6.40
N VAL A 458 -18.23 28.88 5.73
CA VAL A 458 -17.72 29.97 4.85
C VAL A 458 -18.51 30.06 3.54
N LEU A 459 -18.64 28.96 2.79
CA LEU A 459 -19.38 28.95 1.52
C LEU A 459 -20.87 29.33 1.69
N PRO A 460 -21.60 28.84 2.71
CA PRO A 460 -22.95 29.30 2.98
C PRO A 460 -23.00 30.79 3.37
N ALA A 461 -22.01 31.30 4.11
CA ALA A 461 -21.96 32.72 4.47
C ALA A 461 -21.75 33.65 3.27
N LEU A 462 -21.17 33.16 2.17
CA LEU A 462 -20.99 33.94 0.94
C LEU A 462 -22.26 34.03 0.08
N THR A 463 -23.25 33.16 0.30
CA THR A 463 -24.50 33.15 -0.47
C THR A 463 -25.68 33.68 0.36
N TRP A 464 -26.61 34.40 -0.28
CA TRP A 464 -27.78 34.96 0.43
C TRP A 464 -28.66 33.88 1.08
N ARG A 465 -28.85 32.74 0.39
CA ARG A 465 -29.57 31.57 0.93
C ARG A 465 -28.82 30.94 2.10
N GLY A 466 -27.50 30.74 1.98
CA GLY A 466 -26.69 30.13 3.03
C GLY A 466 -26.57 30.98 4.29
N ARG A 467 -26.56 32.32 4.19
CA ARG A 467 -26.63 33.23 5.37
C ARG A 467 -27.88 32.97 6.21
N ARG A 468 -29.05 32.76 5.58
CA ARG A 468 -30.29 32.42 6.28
C ARG A 468 -30.24 31.03 6.91
N GLU A 469 -29.64 30.06 6.24
CA GLU A 469 -29.42 28.73 6.82
C GLU A 469 -28.49 28.76 8.04
N LEU A 470 -27.43 29.58 8.01
CA LEU A 470 -26.53 29.77 9.14
C LEU A 470 -27.24 30.37 10.36
N VAL A 471 -28.09 31.39 10.14
CA VAL A 471 -28.92 31.95 11.20
C VAL A 471 -29.85 30.88 11.79
N MET A 472 -30.42 29.99 10.96
CA MET A 472 -31.24 28.89 11.44
C MET A 472 -30.43 27.81 12.16
N LYS A 473 -29.22 27.48 11.71
CA LYS A 473 -28.30 26.56 12.42
C LYS A 473 -27.94 27.13 13.80
N PHE A 474 -27.64 28.42 13.87
CA PHE A 474 -27.35 29.10 15.13
C PHE A 474 -28.58 29.13 16.05
N ARG A 475 -29.76 29.48 15.52
CA ARG A 475 -31.02 29.44 16.28
C ARG A 475 -31.36 28.03 16.77
N ARG A 476 -31.11 26.98 15.98
CA ARG A 476 -31.24 25.58 16.42
C ARG A 476 -30.28 25.23 17.53
N LEU A 477 -29.09 25.86 17.61
CA LEU A 477 -28.16 25.62 18.70
C LEU A 477 -28.60 26.35 19.99
N THR A 478 -29.02 27.61 19.86
CA THR A 478 -29.32 28.48 21.02
C THR A 478 -30.72 28.32 21.59
N ARG A 479 -31.68 27.79 20.81
CA ARG A 479 -33.07 27.59 21.25
C ARG A 479 -33.32 26.10 21.52
N PRO A 480 -33.45 25.69 22.79
CA PRO A 480 -33.73 24.29 23.14
C PRO A 480 -34.99 23.73 22.47
N THR A 481 -35.98 24.57 22.18
CA THR A 481 -37.22 24.20 21.47
C THR A 481 -36.99 23.73 20.03
N LEU A 482 -35.84 24.05 19.44
CA LEU A 482 -35.46 23.67 18.08
C LEU A 482 -34.39 22.57 18.06
N TRP A 483 -34.05 22.01 19.23
CA TRP A 483 -33.12 20.89 19.33
C TRP A 483 -33.76 19.64 18.75
N SER A 484 -32.95 18.82 18.07
CA SER A 484 -33.46 17.57 17.54
C SER A 484 -33.86 16.65 18.71
N ASN A 485 -34.93 15.87 18.53
CA ASN A 485 -35.35 14.84 19.48
C ASN A 485 -34.17 13.91 19.83
N ALA A 486 -33.27 13.65 18.88
CA ALA A 486 -32.09 12.83 19.11
C ALA A 486 -31.14 13.40 20.18
N PHE A 487 -30.97 14.72 20.24
CA PHE A 487 -30.13 15.39 21.22
C PHE A 487 -30.87 15.60 22.55
N LEU A 488 -32.15 16.01 22.50
CA LEU A 488 -32.98 16.24 23.68
C LEU A 488 -33.14 14.96 24.52
N TYR A 489 -33.38 13.82 23.87
CA TYR A 489 -33.55 12.52 24.53
C TYR A 489 -32.23 11.76 24.72
N LEU A 490 -31.07 12.38 24.45
CA LEU A 490 -29.77 11.72 24.59
C LEU A 490 -29.51 11.19 26.01
N PRO A 491 -29.80 11.93 27.11
CA PRO A 491 -29.63 11.40 28.46
C PRO A 491 -30.51 10.19 28.75
N ILE A 492 -31.75 10.18 28.23
CA ILE A 492 -32.69 9.07 28.36
C ILE A 492 -32.20 7.85 27.57
N ARG A 493 -31.71 8.04 26.34
CA ARG A 493 -31.13 6.96 25.52
C ARG A 493 -29.90 6.36 26.17
N LEU A 494 -29.02 7.18 26.74
CA LEU A 494 -27.85 6.71 27.50
C LEU A 494 -28.27 5.96 28.76
N GLY A 495 -29.26 6.45 29.50
CA GLY A 495 -29.82 5.77 30.67
C GLY A 495 -30.42 4.41 30.32
N ILE A 496 -31.17 4.33 29.22
CA ILE A 496 -31.70 3.07 28.68
C ILE A 496 -30.56 2.11 28.33
N LEU A 497 -29.55 2.57 27.60
CA LEU A 497 -28.41 1.74 27.19
C LEU A 497 -27.61 1.23 28.39
N LEU A 498 -27.35 2.10 29.38
CA LEU A 498 -26.71 1.73 30.64
C LEU A 498 -27.54 0.69 31.42
N THR A 499 -28.86 0.83 31.44
CA THR A 499 -29.77 -0.10 32.10
C THR A 499 -29.80 -1.44 31.38
N SER A 500 -29.84 -1.45 30.04
CA SER A 500 -29.73 -2.66 29.22
C SER A 500 -28.42 -3.40 29.43
N VAL A 501 -27.29 -2.68 29.52
CA VAL A 501 -25.98 -3.27 29.82
C VAL A 501 -25.94 -3.82 31.24
N ARG A 502 -26.43 -3.06 32.23
CA ARG A 502 -26.48 -3.49 33.64
C ARG A 502 -27.32 -4.74 33.85
N LEU A 503 -28.44 -4.87 33.12
CA LEU A 503 -29.35 -6.01 33.19
C LEU A 503 -28.98 -7.15 32.23
N TRP A 504 -27.89 -7.02 31.46
CA TRP A 504 -27.49 -7.98 30.42
C TRP A 504 -28.62 -8.30 29.41
N SER A 505 -29.53 -7.35 29.20
CA SER A 505 -30.70 -7.52 28.36
C SER A 505 -30.85 -6.33 27.41
N LEU A 506 -30.59 -6.60 26.12
CA LEU A 506 -30.77 -5.62 25.05
C LEU A 506 -32.24 -5.25 24.82
N THR A 507 -33.20 -6.00 25.38
CA THR A 507 -34.64 -5.74 25.29
C THR A 507 -35.20 -5.06 26.54
N ALA A 508 -34.37 -4.71 27.53
CA ALA A 508 -34.83 -4.05 28.75
C ALA A 508 -35.57 -2.73 28.50
N PHE A 509 -35.25 -2.02 27.42
CA PHE A 509 -35.97 -0.81 27.02
C PHE A 509 -37.42 -1.06 26.58
N ALA A 510 -37.76 -2.31 26.24
CA ALA A 510 -39.10 -2.73 25.83
C ALA A 510 -39.94 -3.25 27.01
N SER A 511 -39.41 -3.26 28.24
CA SER A 511 -40.21 -3.61 29.43
C SER A 511 -41.17 -2.46 29.75
N ALA A 512 -42.41 -2.55 29.28
CA ALA A 512 -43.47 -1.64 29.68
C ALA A 512 -43.88 -1.90 31.14
N ASN A 513 -44.29 -0.85 31.86
CA ASN A 513 -44.85 -1.00 33.20
C ASN A 513 -46.15 -1.82 33.09
N PRO A 514 -46.24 -3.00 33.75
CA PRO A 514 -47.39 -3.90 33.61
C PRO A 514 -48.72 -3.30 34.10
N GLY A 515 -48.68 -2.22 34.89
CA GLY A 515 -49.87 -1.48 35.32
C GLY A 515 -50.58 -0.68 34.22
N PHE A 516 -49.95 -0.48 33.05
CA PHE A 516 -50.54 0.25 31.91
C PHE A 516 -51.19 -0.66 30.84
N GLY A 517 -51.35 -1.96 31.11
CA GLY A 517 -51.99 -2.89 30.17
C GLY A 517 -51.19 -3.12 28.88
N ARG A 518 -51.88 -3.38 27.76
CA ARG A 518 -51.26 -3.69 26.43
C ARG A 518 -50.61 -2.47 25.73
N MET A 519 -50.63 -1.30 26.35
CA MET A 519 -50.12 -0.06 25.76
C MET A 519 -48.62 0.05 26.07
N GLY A 520 -47.79 -0.23 25.06
CA GLY A 520 -46.33 -0.15 25.18
C GLY A 520 -45.83 1.26 24.90
N GLY A 521 -44.83 1.73 25.65
CA GLY A 521 -44.26 3.09 25.54
C GLY A 521 -43.55 3.43 24.22
N PHE A 522 -43.78 2.69 23.13
CA PHE A 522 -43.22 2.97 21.80
C PHE A 522 -44.26 2.83 20.67
N ILE A 523 -45.32 2.03 20.85
CA ILE A 523 -46.40 1.80 19.89
C ILE A 523 -47.72 1.79 20.68
N GLY A 524 -48.59 2.77 20.38
CA GLY A 524 -49.87 2.93 21.07
C GLY A 524 -49.82 3.82 22.33
N ASP A 525 -48.89 4.77 22.41
CA ASP A 525 -48.90 5.77 23.49
C ASP A 525 -50.21 6.61 23.43
N GLU A 526 -50.78 6.99 24.56
CA GLU A 526 -52.03 7.78 24.62
C GLU A 526 -51.91 9.10 23.84
N LYS A 527 -50.69 9.63 23.72
CA LYS A 527 -50.41 10.83 22.91
C LYS A 527 -50.58 10.62 21.41
N SER A 528 -50.34 9.42 20.89
CA SER A 528 -50.64 9.10 19.49
C SER A 528 -52.15 9.03 19.24
N ALA A 529 -52.94 8.56 20.21
CA ALA A 529 -54.40 8.55 20.12
C ALA A 529 -55.00 9.97 20.14
N LEU A 530 -54.33 10.94 20.78
CA LEU A 530 -54.71 12.36 20.69
C LEU A 530 -54.52 12.95 19.28
N LEU A 531 -53.60 12.42 18.46
CA LEU A 531 -53.35 12.88 17.09
C LEU A 531 -54.38 12.36 16.08
N GLU A 532 -55.02 11.22 16.36
CA GLU A 532 -56.08 10.63 15.51
C GLU A 532 -57.28 11.60 15.32
N HIS A 533 -57.55 12.44 16.32
CA HIS A 533 -58.56 13.50 16.24
C HIS A 533 -58.14 14.70 15.37
N PHE A 534 -56.84 14.90 15.13
CA PHE A 534 -56.32 15.99 14.29
C PHE A 534 -56.06 15.54 12.85
N GLU A 535 -55.79 14.25 12.60
CA GLU A 535 -55.64 13.70 11.26
C GLU A 535 -56.97 13.62 10.48
N SER A 536 -58.10 13.70 11.18
CA SER A 536 -59.44 13.70 10.57
C SER A 536 -59.95 15.09 10.17
N ASP A 537 -59.26 16.20 10.52
CA ASP A 537 -59.60 17.53 10.03
C ASP A 537 -58.72 17.90 8.80
N PRO A 538 -59.29 17.96 7.59
CA PRO A 538 -58.54 18.26 6.36
C PRO A 538 -57.96 19.69 6.32
N ARG A 539 -58.28 20.55 7.30
CA ARG A 539 -57.72 21.91 7.39
C ARG A 539 -56.30 21.98 7.98
N THR A 540 -55.80 20.89 8.58
CA THR A 540 -54.53 20.90 9.33
C THR A 540 -53.35 20.18 8.66
N CYS A 541 -53.54 19.55 7.50
CA CYS A 541 -52.44 18.94 6.73
C CYS A 541 -51.99 19.84 5.56
N PRO A 542 -50.76 20.40 5.58
CA PRO A 542 -50.17 21.01 4.39
C PRO A 542 -49.60 19.90 3.49
N THR A 543 -50.03 19.85 2.23
CA THR A 543 -49.45 19.03 1.14
C THR A 543 -47.97 19.27 0.93
#